data_AF-A0A368TI76-F1
#
_entry.id   AF-A0A368TI76-F1
#
_cell.length_a   1.000
_cell.length_b   1.000
_cell.length_c   1.000
_cell.angle_alpha   90.00
_cell.angle_beta   90.00
_cell.angle_gamma   90.00
#
_symmetry.space_group_name_H-M   'P 1'
#
loop_
_entity.id
_entity.type
_entity.pdbx_description
1 polymer ?
#
loop_
_entity_poly.entity_id
_entity_poly.type
_entity_poly.pdbx_seq_one_letter_code
_entity_poly.pdbx_strand_id
1 'polypeptide(L)'
;MPDYWCGDPCENPPTVTFDKTNYYAGDTVEATVSTSFSSAYYEIKDCSGLVRKDGPISNGGTIYYTLPAVVTDCCDWQICLYWGSGMESKGTGSECTESYDFWVCSPPEIFDDLIFLSGPVNATITDQYGRVIDDTGINEIPNARVVSVGAEKKFFIPSDLYYTVDIVAYDYGEFTYGLSSPRGKDLVSTIAYLNVPAVPGLKALVLVGGNSMIIDGEVRSPDVIGIQPSIQLHVGWNLISLPKIPEASDVLDVMRMVGHNLNSVWTYVGRIWKRYDLTGPSFLNDLATLEPGKGYWIDMKSSDRLDDLYMTGTELTDKSIPLASGWNLVGYNSLSSMGITDALNSVPGNWNSVWTYEKGKWKRYNLTGEVFLNDLETLGPGKGYWIDMKSDATWSLGA
;
A
#
# COMPACT_ATOMS: atom_id res chain seq x y z
N MET A 1 -13.90 52.39 -40.37
CA MET A 1 -14.22 52.53 -38.93
C MET A 1 -12.90 52.45 -38.20
N PRO A 2 -12.59 53.39 -37.30
CA PRO A 2 -11.30 53.41 -36.64
C PRO A 2 -11.15 52.16 -35.78
N ASP A 3 -9.92 51.65 -35.71
CA ASP A 3 -9.55 50.44 -34.97
C ASP A 3 -9.92 50.59 -33.49
N TYR A 4 -11.09 50.04 -33.11
CA TYR A 4 -11.57 49.91 -31.73
C TYR A 4 -10.89 48.74 -30.99
N TRP A 5 -9.86 48.19 -31.60
CA TRP A 5 -9.10 47.07 -31.10
C TRP A 5 -7.78 47.64 -30.66
N CYS A 6 -7.49 47.52 -29.38
CA CYS A 6 -6.27 48.03 -28.80
C CYS A 6 -5.10 47.30 -29.47
N GLY A 7 -4.46 47.96 -30.45
CA GLY A 7 -3.20 47.56 -31.04
C GLY A 7 -2.07 47.89 -30.08
N ASP A 8 -1.11 46.98 -29.99
CA ASP A 8 -0.07 46.95 -28.97
C ASP A 8 0.73 48.27 -28.80
N PRO A 9 1.19 48.60 -27.57
CA PRO A 9 0.78 48.02 -26.29
C PRO A 9 -0.28 48.88 -25.60
N CYS A 10 -1.33 48.22 -25.12
CA CYS A 10 -2.36 48.81 -24.30
C CYS A 10 -1.76 49.27 -22.95
N GLU A 11 -1.64 50.59 -22.76
CA GLU A 11 -1.18 51.13 -21.48
C GLU A 11 -2.22 50.82 -20.37
N ASN A 12 -1.79 50.09 -19.34
CA ASN A 12 -2.55 49.74 -18.12
C ASN A 12 -3.66 48.67 -18.30
N PRO A 13 -3.30 47.39 -18.47
CA PRO A 13 -4.28 46.31 -18.48
C PRO A 13 -5.02 46.20 -17.13
N PRO A 14 -6.33 45.86 -17.15
CA PRO A 14 -7.05 45.46 -15.94
C PRO A 14 -6.35 44.30 -15.25
N THR A 15 -6.28 44.30 -13.92
CA THR A 15 -5.72 43.20 -13.12
C THR A 15 -6.81 42.40 -12.40
N VAL A 16 -6.57 41.12 -12.18
CA VAL A 16 -7.43 40.24 -11.38
C VAL A 16 -6.72 39.81 -10.11
N THR A 17 -7.41 39.96 -8.97
CA THR A 17 -6.97 39.43 -7.67
C THR A 17 -7.94 38.33 -7.24
N PHE A 18 -7.44 37.10 -7.12
CA PHE A 18 -8.19 35.95 -6.63
C PHE A 18 -8.18 35.90 -5.10
N ASP A 19 -9.27 35.45 -4.49
CA ASP A 19 -9.34 35.18 -3.04
C ASP A 19 -8.44 34.02 -2.62
N LYS A 20 -8.16 33.08 -3.54
CA LYS A 20 -7.35 31.87 -3.33
C LYS A 20 -6.48 31.59 -4.54
N THR A 21 -5.43 30.81 -4.33
CA THR A 21 -4.50 30.38 -5.40
C THR A 21 -4.93 29.07 -6.07
N ASN A 22 -5.76 28.26 -5.40
CA ASN A 22 -6.28 26.99 -5.92
C ASN A 22 -7.77 26.86 -5.55
N TYR A 23 -8.55 26.30 -6.47
CA TYR A 23 -9.97 26.03 -6.29
C TYR A 23 -10.29 24.56 -6.55
N TYR A 24 -11.34 24.06 -5.90
CA TYR A 24 -11.82 22.70 -6.05
C TYR A 24 -13.24 22.63 -6.62
N ALA A 25 -13.62 21.47 -7.15
CA ALA A 25 -14.99 21.24 -7.61
C ALA A 25 -16.03 21.65 -6.54
N GLY A 26 -17.01 22.47 -6.92
CA GLY A 26 -18.01 23.04 -6.01
C GLY A 26 -17.60 24.33 -5.29
N ASP A 27 -16.33 24.73 -5.31
CA ASP A 27 -15.91 26.03 -4.76
C ASP A 27 -16.53 27.18 -5.55
N THR A 28 -16.71 28.32 -4.87
CA THR A 28 -17.02 29.59 -5.53
C THR A 28 -15.75 30.40 -5.71
N VAL A 29 -15.40 30.65 -6.98
CA VAL A 29 -14.34 31.58 -7.38
C VAL A 29 -14.79 32.99 -7.07
N GLU A 30 -14.00 33.71 -6.27
CA GLU A 30 -14.16 35.13 -5.99
C GLU A 30 -12.96 35.91 -6.51
N ALA A 31 -13.16 36.67 -7.59
CA ALA A 31 -12.08 37.37 -8.28
C ALA A 31 -12.40 38.86 -8.44
N THR A 32 -11.60 39.73 -7.83
CA THR A 32 -11.78 41.18 -7.88
C THR A 32 -11.02 41.79 -9.05
N VAL A 33 -11.69 42.58 -9.88
CA VAL A 33 -11.11 43.23 -11.05
C VAL A 33 -10.76 44.69 -10.73
N SER A 34 -9.53 45.10 -11.02
CA SER A 34 -9.10 46.50 -10.97
C SER A 34 -8.76 47.01 -12.36
N THR A 35 -9.35 48.13 -12.78
CA THR A 35 -9.15 48.70 -14.12
C THR A 35 -9.16 50.22 -14.08
N SER A 36 -8.36 50.86 -14.92
CA SER A 36 -8.38 52.31 -15.14
C SER A 36 -9.55 52.77 -16.03
N PHE A 37 -10.26 51.81 -16.66
CA PHE A 37 -11.43 52.04 -17.50
C PHE A 37 -12.72 52.06 -16.68
N SER A 38 -13.78 52.67 -17.23
CA SER A 38 -15.11 52.69 -16.59
C SER A 38 -15.70 51.28 -16.41
N SER A 39 -15.41 50.39 -17.34
CA SER A 39 -15.86 49.00 -17.39
C SER A 39 -14.89 48.14 -18.18
N ALA A 40 -14.93 46.84 -17.93
CA ALA A 40 -14.34 45.78 -18.73
C ALA A 40 -15.41 44.69 -18.98
N TYR A 41 -15.14 43.78 -19.90
CA TYR A 41 -15.92 42.57 -20.12
C TYR A 41 -15.07 41.36 -19.76
N TYR A 42 -15.64 40.38 -19.08
CA TYR A 42 -14.91 39.15 -18.71
C TYR A 42 -15.56 37.91 -19.32
N GLU A 43 -14.74 36.89 -19.54
CA GLU A 43 -15.14 35.50 -19.79
C GLU A 43 -14.37 34.59 -18.84
N ILE A 44 -15.06 33.72 -18.11
CA ILE A 44 -14.48 32.56 -17.42
C ILE A 44 -14.47 31.41 -18.40
N LYS A 45 -13.31 30.86 -18.68
CA LYS A 45 -13.12 29.70 -19.56
C LYS A 45 -12.58 28.53 -18.77
N ASP A 46 -13.11 27.34 -19.06
CA ASP A 46 -12.46 26.12 -18.58
C ASP A 46 -11.22 25.78 -19.42
N CYS A 47 -10.48 24.75 -18.99
CA CYS A 47 -9.25 24.34 -19.67
C CYS A 47 -9.45 23.75 -21.07
N SER A 48 -10.69 23.49 -21.50
CA SER A 48 -10.99 23.18 -22.91
C SER A 48 -11.20 24.43 -23.77
N GLY A 49 -11.19 25.62 -23.15
CA GLY A 49 -11.49 26.90 -23.78
C GLY A 49 -12.98 27.23 -23.83
N LEU A 50 -13.85 26.42 -23.21
CA LEU A 50 -15.29 26.64 -23.21
C LEU A 50 -15.65 27.77 -22.23
N VAL A 51 -16.40 28.76 -22.70
CA VAL A 51 -16.90 29.86 -21.86
C VAL A 51 -17.98 29.34 -20.92
N ARG A 52 -17.75 29.51 -19.62
CA ARG A 52 -18.62 29.04 -18.53
C ARG A 52 -19.47 30.15 -17.94
N LYS A 53 -18.98 31.38 -17.97
CA LYS A 53 -19.68 32.59 -17.54
C LYS A 53 -19.02 33.81 -18.17
N ASP A 54 -19.79 34.84 -18.46
CA ASP A 54 -19.28 36.09 -19.00
C ASP A 54 -20.18 37.27 -18.62
N GLY A 55 -19.66 38.49 -18.77
CA GLY A 55 -20.44 39.71 -18.55
C GLY A 55 -19.60 40.97 -18.34
N PRO A 56 -20.25 42.13 -18.19
CA PRO A 56 -19.58 43.38 -17.86
C PRO A 56 -19.15 43.40 -16.39
N ILE A 57 -18.04 44.09 -16.10
CA ILE A 57 -17.53 44.32 -14.75
C ILE A 57 -16.96 45.74 -14.64
N SER A 58 -17.29 46.44 -13.55
CA SER A 58 -16.77 47.78 -13.27
C SER A 58 -15.47 47.71 -12.47
N ASN A 59 -14.72 48.81 -12.42
CA ASN A 59 -13.54 48.90 -11.54
C ASN A 59 -13.91 48.60 -10.08
N GLY A 60 -13.17 47.69 -9.45
CA GLY A 60 -13.42 47.20 -8.08
C GLY A 60 -14.55 46.18 -7.97
N GLY A 61 -15.13 45.75 -9.09
CA GLY A 61 -16.17 44.72 -9.12
C GLY A 61 -15.61 43.32 -8.90
N THR A 62 -16.43 42.46 -8.29
CA THR A 62 -16.07 41.07 -7.99
C THR A 62 -16.86 40.09 -8.86
N ILE A 63 -16.14 39.18 -9.49
CA ILE A 63 -16.69 38.05 -10.24
C ILE A 63 -16.92 36.90 -9.27
N TYR A 64 -18.13 36.37 -9.26
CA TYR A 64 -18.51 35.17 -8.50
C TYR A 64 -18.87 34.04 -9.45
N TYR A 65 -18.24 32.88 -9.34
CA TYR A 65 -18.60 31.71 -10.13
C TYR A 65 -18.43 30.41 -9.32
N THR A 66 -19.52 29.67 -9.15
CA THR A 66 -19.48 28.34 -8.53
C THR A 66 -19.07 27.30 -9.55
N LEU A 67 -17.96 26.62 -9.28
CA LEU A 67 -17.42 25.56 -10.12
C LEU A 67 -18.38 24.36 -10.18
N PRO A 68 -18.37 23.59 -11.29
CA PRO A 68 -19.10 22.33 -11.36
C PRO A 68 -18.77 21.41 -10.18
N ALA A 69 -19.76 20.63 -9.72
CA ALA A 69 -19.58 19.68 -8.62
C ALA A 69 -18.62 18.52 -8.96
N VAL A 70 -18.30 18.33 -10.25
CA VAL A 70 -17.36 17.32 -10.73
C VAL A 70 -16.46 17.98 -11.78
N VAL A 71 -15.15 17.85 -11.58
CA VAL A 71 -14.10 18.23 -12.53
C VAL A 71 -13.25 16.98 -12.76
N THR A 72 -12.97 16.62 -14.02
CA THR A 72 -12.36 15.32 -14.38
C THR A 72 -10.84 15.30 -14.27
N ASP A 73 -10.18 16.43 -14.50
CA ASP A 73 -8.73 16.58 -14.45
C ASP A 73 -8.37 17.93 -13.85
N CYS A 74 -7.21 18.01 -13.21
CA CYS A 74 -6.72 19.27 -12.66
C CYS A 74 -6.06 20.09 -13.77
N CYS A 75 -6.50 21.33 -13.95
CA CYS A 75 -6.10 22.18 -15.05
C CYS A 75 -6.27 23.66 -14.72
N ASP A 76 -5.53 24.51 -15.44
CA ASP A 76 -5.68 25.95 -15.36
C ASP A 76 -6.95 26.40 -16.10
N TRP A 77 -7.83 27.08 -15.37
CA TRP A 77 -8.95 27.83 -15.92
C TRP A 77 -8.54 29.29 -16.07
N GLN A 78 -9.25 30.04 -16.90
CA GLN A 78 -8.84 31.40 -17.26
C GLN A 78 -9.97 32.41 -17.06
N ILE A 79 -9.65 33.57 -16.50
CA ILE A 79 -10.45 34.77 -16.64
C ILE A 79 -9.83 35.62 -17.75
N CYS A 80 -10.52 35.70 -18.88
CA CYS A 80 -10.17 36.54 -20.01
C CYS A 80 -10.85 37.91 -19.86
N LEU A 81 -10.08 38.99 -19.94
CA LEU A 81 -10.58 40.35 -19.91
C LEU A 81 -10.47 41.03 -21.28
N TYR A 82 -11.49 41.83 -21.58
CA TYR A 82 -11.58 42.69 -22.75
C TYR A 82 -11.92 44.10 -22.28
N TRP A 83 -11.20 45.12 -22.74
CA TRP A 83 -11.43 46.49 -22.30
C TRP A 83 -11.14 47.50 -23.41
N GLY A 84 -11.74 48.67 -23.26
CA GLY A 84 -11.68 49.79 -24.20
C GLY A 84 -12.66 50.87 -23.77
N SER A 85 -12.57 52.05 -24.38
CA SER A 85 -13.48 53.16 -24.04
C SER A 85 -14.93 52.81 -24.42
N GLY A 86 -15.83 52.81 -23.42
CA GLY A 86 -17.26 52.55 -23.62
C GLY A 86 -17.62 51.09 -23.89
N MET A 87 -16.79 50.13 -23.46
CA MET A 87 -17.02 48.71 -23.71
C MET A 87 -18.02 48.11 -22.70
N GLU A 88 -19.20 47.73 -23.20
CA GLU A 88 -20.25 47.01 -22.43
C GLU A 88 -20.45 45.56 -22.91
N SER A 89 -19.85 45.17 -24.05
CA SER A 89 -19.96 43.81 -24.63
C SER A 89 -18.75 43.45 -25.51
N LYS A 90 -18.52 42.15 -25.72
CA LYS A 90 -17.48 41.59 -26.59
C LYS A 90 -17.94 41.52 -28.05
N GLY A 91 -17.04 41.83 -29.00
CA GLY A 91 -17.26 41.61 -30.42
C GLY A 91 -17.18 40.12 -30.81
N THR A 92 -17.97 39.69 -31.79
CA THR A 92 -17.89 38.30 -32.29
C THR A 92 -16.50 38.02 -32.85
N GLY A 93 -15.81 37.01 -32.31
CA GLY A 93 -14.46 36.62 -32.75
C GLY A 93 -13.30 37.40 -32.11
N SER A 94 -13.55 38.23 -31.08
CA SER A 94 -12.46 38.89 -30.34
C SER A 94 -11.56 37.88 -29.62
N GLU A 95 -10.24 37.98 -29.86
CA GLU A 95 -9.22 37.28 -29.08
C GLU A 95 -9.09 37.88 -27.68
N CYS A 96 -8.76 37.03 -26.70
CA CYS A 96 -8.57 37.41 -25.29
C CYS A 96 -7.48 38.47 -25.20
N THR A 97 -7.77 39.64 -24.63
CA THR A 97 -6.82 40.75 -24.59
C THR A 97 -5.80 40.54 -23.46
N GLU A 98 -6.25 40.13 -22.28
CA GLU A 98 -5.40 39.62 -21.19
C GLU A 98 -6.08 38.47 -20.47
N SER A 99 -5.28 37.51 -20.00
CA SER A 99 -5.75 36.29 -19.34
C SER A 99 -5.11 36.11 -17.97
N TYR A 100 -5.94 35.71 -17.00
CA TYR A 100 -5.52 35.40 -15.64
C TYR A 100 -5.89 33.96 -15.32
N ASP A 101 -4.87 33.14 -15.09
CA ASP A 101 -5.06 31.72 -14.81
C ASP A 101 -5.33 31.46 -13.33
N PHE A 102 -6.17 30.48 -13.05
CA PHE A 102 -6.38 29.93 -11.72
C PHE A 102 -6.50 28.41 -11.78
N TRP A 103 -5.84 27.74 -10.84
CA TRP A 103 -5.80 26.29 -10.82
C TRP A 103 -7.11 25.71 -10.28
N VAL A 104 -7.76 24.86 -11.08
CA VAL A 104 -8.94 24.10 -10.69
C VAL A 104 -8.59 22.62 -10.67
N CYS A 105 -8.93 21.94 -9.58
CA CYS A 105 -8.70 20.52 -9.44
C CYS A 105 -9.96 19.86 -8.87
N SER A 106 -10.10 18.54 -9.04
CA SER A 106 -10.94 17.81 -8.09
C SER A 106 -10.37 18.04 -6.68
N PRO A 107 -11.20 18.09 -5.63
CA PRO A 107 -10.68 18.16 -4.26
C PRO A 107 -9.57 17.13 -4.10
N PRO A 108 -8.44 17.44 -3.42
CA PRO A 108 -7.51 16.41 -3.03
C PRO A 108 -8.36 15.42 -2.26
N GLU A 109 -8.24 14.15 -2.60
CA GLU A 109 -8.89 13.09 -1.85
C GLU A 109 -8.33 13.10 -0.43
N ILE A 110 -8.86 13.97 0.44
CA ILE A 110 -8.65 13.91 1.88
C ILE A 110 -9.53 12.75 2.33
N PHE A 111 -9.07 11.52 2.08
CA PHE A 111 -9.58 10.37 2.79
C PHE A 111 -8.67 10.15 3.96
N ASP A 112 -9.29 10.10 5.11
CA ASP A 112 -8.60 9.94 6.34
C ASP A 112 -8.80 8.51 6.87
N ASP A 113 -9.84 7.78 6.44
CA ASP A 113 -9.95 6.32 6.54
C ASP A 113 -10.78 5.71 5.38
N LEU A 114 -10.39 4.50 4.94
CA LEU A 114 -11.10 3.66 3.98
C LEU A 114 -11.60 2.39 4.68
N ILE A 115 -12.91 2.19 4.69
CA ILE A 115 -13.54 0.93 5.06
C ILE A 115 -13.91 0.16 3.79
N PHE A 116 -13.41 -1.07 3.70
CA PHE A 116 -13.72 -2.01 2.63
C PHE A 116 -14.59 -3.14 3.17
N LEU A 117 -15.67 -3.44 2.45
CA LEU A 117 -16.56 -4.56 2.72
C LEU A 117 -16.80 -5.33 1.42
N SER A 118 -16.73 -6.65 1.47
CA SER A 118 -17.05 -7.52 0.34
C SER A 118 -17.75 -8.76 0.82
N GLY A 119 -18.77 -9.22 0.09
CA GLY A 119 -19.58 -10.39 0.45
C GLY A 119 -21.07 -10.06 0.58
N PRO A 120 -21.90 -11.05 0.98
CA PRO A 120 -23.35 -10.93 1.02
C PRO A 120 -23.85 -10.18 2.28
N VAL A 121 -23.32 -8.98 2.49
CA VAL A 121 -23.62 -8.13 3.65
C VAL A 121 -23.97 -6.71 3.24
N ASN A 122 -24.90 -6.08 3.96
CA ASN A 122 -25.11 -4.64 3.92
C ASN A 122 -24.40 -3.99 5.11
N ALA A 123 -24.10 -2.69 5.00
CA ALA A 123 -23.37 -1.97 6.02
C ALA A 123 -23.92 -0.57 6.24
N THR A 124 -24.11 -0.23 7.52
CA THR A 124 -24.50 1.10 7.98
C THR A 124 -23.40 1.62 8.89
N ILE A 125 -22.80 2.75 8.53
CA ILE A 125 -21.77 3.42 9.31
C ILE A 125 -22.40 4.63 9.99
N THR A 126 -22.23 4.71 11.31
CA THR A 126 -22.77 5.81 12.12
C THR A 126 -21.63 6.53 12.83
N ASP A 127 -21.60 7.85 12.76
CA ASP A 127 -20.62 8.64 13.52
C ASP A 127 -21.08 8.98 14.95
N GLN A 128 -20.19 9.59 15.73
CA GLN A 128 -20.47 10.03 17.10
C GLN A 128 -21.63 11.04 17.26
N TYR A 129 -22.08 11.68 16.17
CA TYR A 129 -23.21 12.62 16.16
C TYR A 129 -24.52 11.95 15.73
N GLY A 130 -24.49 10.64 15.41
CA GLY A 130 -25.64 9.87 14.96
C GLY A 130 -25.96 10.06 13.47
N ARG A 131 -25.06 10.65 12.69
CA ARG A 131 -25.22 10.78 11.23
C ARG A 131 -24.83 9.46 10.56
N VAL A 132 -25.55 9.10 9.51
CA VAL A 132 -25.41 7.78 8.86
C VAL A 132 -24.88 7.89 7.43
N ILE A 133 -24.00 6.95 7.05
CA ILE A 133 -23.76 6.58 5.65
C ILE A 133 -23.97 5.08 5.47
N ASP A 134 -24.67 4.66 4.41
CA ASP A 134 -24.94 3.24 4.14
C ASP A 134 -24.75 2.86 2.67
N ASP A 135 -24.83 1.57 2.38
CA ASP A 135 -24.70 1.03 1.03
C ASP A 135 -25.97 1.13 0.17
N THR A 136 -27.05 1.70 0.70
CA THR A 136 -28.31 1.96 -0.03
C THR A 136 -28.36 3.35 -0.64
N GLY A 137 -27.43 4.23 -0.26
CA GLY A 137 -27.28 5.59 -0.78
C GLY A 137 -27.59 6.70 0.22
N ILE A 138 -27.85 6.38 1.50
CA ILE A 138 -27.92 7.38 2.56
C ILE A 138 -26.51 7.89 2.84
N ASN A 139 -26.33 9.21 2.90
CA ASN A 139 -25.07 9.83 3.30
C ASN A 139 -25.32 11.20 3.96
N GLU A 140 -25.34 11.20 5.28
CA GLU A 140 -25.51 12.38 6.13
C GLU A 140 -24.18 12.90 6.70
N ILE A 141 -23.10 12.14 6.52
CA ILE A 141 -21.78 12.44 7.07
C ILE A 141 -21.04 13.35 6.08
N PRO A 142 -20.72 14.60 6.44
CA PRO A 142 -19.99 15.52 5.57
C PRO A 142 -18.65 14.94 5.14
N ASN A 143 -18.31 15.10 3.87
CA ASN A 143 -17.08 14.62 3.25
C ASN A 143 -16.92 13.09 3.23
N ALA A 144 -17.90 12.32 3.71
CA ALA A 144 -17.92 10.88 3.50
C ALA A 144 -18.48 10.55 2.12
N ARG A 145 -18.10 9.39 1.58
CA ARG A 145 -18.71 8.84 0.35
C ARG A 145 -18.65 7.32 0.34
N VAL A 146 -19.59 6.70 -0.37
CA VAL A 146 -19.63 5.25 -0.60
C VAL A 146 -19.53 4.97 -2.09
N VAL A 147 -18.74 3.95 -2.45
CA VAL A 147 -18.65 3.42 -3.81
C VAL A 147 -18.95 1.92 -3.75
N SER A 148 -20.00 1.51 -4.44
CA SER A 148 -20.44 0.11 -4.50
C SER A 148 -20.27 -0.45 -5.90
N VAL A 149 -19.54 -1.55 -6.03
CA VAL A 149 -19.31 -2.26 -7.30
C VAL A 149 -19.51 -3.76 -7.08
N GLY A 150 -20.61 -4.30 -7.59
CA GLY A 150 -20.97 -5.69 -7.35
C GLY A 150 -21.20 -5.96 -5.86
N ALA A 151 -20.47 -6.93 -5.29
CA ALA A 151 -20.51 -7.25 -3.87
C ALA A 151 -19.59 -6.36 -3.01
N GLU A 152 -18.71 -5.58 -3.64
CA GLU A 152 -17.75 -4.73 -2.95
C GLU A 152 -18.35 -3.35 -2.62
N LYS A 153 -18.03 -2.87 -1.42
CA LYS A 153 -18.44 -1.58 -0.86
C LYS A 153 -17.21 -0.90 -0.28
N LYS A 154 -16.94 0.32 -0.71
CA LYS A 154 -15.84 1.16 -0.24
C LYS A 154 -16.41 2.43 0.36
N PHE A 155 -16.30 2.57 1.67
CA PHE A 155 -16.68 3.76 2.39
C PHE A 155 -15.44 4.57 2.70
N PHE A 156 -15.45 5.83 2.28
CA PHE A 156 -14.42 6.79 2.59
C PHE A 156 -15.00 7.73 3.64
N ILE A 157 -14.33 7.83 4.79
CA ILE A 157 -14.82 8.57 5.97
C ILE A 157 -13.71 9.47 6.55
N PRO A 158 -14.05 10.62 7.15
CA PRO A 158 -13.10 11.45 7.91
C PRO A 158 -12.49 10.72 9.12
N SER A 159 -11.17 10.77 9.37
CA SER A 159 -10.55 10.06 10.53
C SER A 159 -10.60 10.84 11.84
N ASP A 160 -11.12 12.06 11.82
CA ASP A 160 -11.21 12.93 12.99
C ASP A 160 -12.46 12.64 13.84
N LEU A 161 -13.27 11.66 13.45
CA LEU A 161 -14.49 11.23 14.14
C LEU A 161 -14.41 9.75 14.56
N TYR A 162 -15.24 9.39 15.53
CA TYR A 162 -15.48 8.00 15.90
C TYR A 162 -16.68 7.43 15.14
N TYR A 163 -16.57 6.17 14.73
CA TYR A 163 -17.64 5.48 13.99
C TYR A 163 -17.91 4.08 14.52
N THR A 164 -19.16 3.66 14.37
CA THR A 164 -19.56 2.25 14.43
C THR A 164 -19.97 1.77 13.04
N VAL A 165 -19.66 0.52 12.73
CA VAL A 165 -20.09 -0.15 11.50
C VAL A 165 -20.99 -1.30 11.87
N ASP A 166 -22.27 -1.17 11.55
CA ASP A 166 -23.27 -2.23 11.64
C ASP A 166 -23.29 -3.00 10.32
N ILE A 167 -23.02 -4.30 10.37
CA ILE A 167 -22.95 -5.20 9.22
C ILE A 167 -24.05 -6.24 9.36
N VAL A 168 -24.88 -6.40 8.33
CA VAL A 168 -25.98 -7.36 8.33
C VAL A 168 -25.88 -8.27 7.11
N ALA A 169 -25.74 -9.57 7.34
CA ALA A 169 -25.73 -10.55 6.26
C ALA A 169 -27.13 -10.79 5.69
N TYR A 170 -27.27 -10.73 4.36
CA TYR A 170 -28.54 -10.94 3.65
C TYR A 170 -28.60 -12.29 2.91
N ASP A 171 -27.46 -12.94 2.69
CA ASP A 171 -27.37 -14.26 2.06
C ASP A 171 -26.28 -15.11 2.73
N TYR A 172 -26.23 -16.39 2.39
CA TYR A 172 -25.17 -17.30 2.79
C TYR A 172 -23.87 -17.02 2.02
N GLY A 173 -22.74 -17.16 2.70
CA GLY A 173 -21.42 -17.07 2.08
C GLY A 173 -20.35 -16.68 3.08
N GLU A 174 -19.40 -15.88 2.63
CA GLU A 174 -18.38 -15.28 3.48
C GLU A 174 -18.30 -13.79 3.16
N PHE A 175 -18.01 -12.98 4.18
CA PHE A 175 -17.72 -11.57 4.00
C PHE A 175 -16.34 -11.20 4.54
N THR A 176 -15.79 -10.13 3.97
CA THR A 176 -14.55 -9.51 4.41
C THR A 176 -14.83 -8.07 4.83
N TYR A 177 -14.24 -7.67 5.96
CA TYR A 177 -14.15 -6.28 6.39
C TYR A 177 -12.68 -5.87 6.44
N GLY A 178 -12.33 -4.69 5.96
CA GLY A 178 -11.01 -4.09 6.08
C GLY A 178 -11.11 -2.61 6.44
N LEU A 179 -10.18 -2.13 7.26
CA LEU A 179 -9.98 -0.71 7.57
C LEU A 179 -8.55 -0.32 7.22
N SER A 180 -8.41 0.68 6.34
CA SER A 180 -7.13 1.24 5.97
C SER A 180 -7.09 2.73 6.26
N SER A 181 -6.03 3.16 6.97
CA SER A 181 -5.77 4.56 7.26
C SER A 181 -4.60 4.99 6.38
N PRO A 182 -4.78 5.94 5.45
CA PRO A 182 -3.68 6.45 4.64
C PRO A 182 -2.61 7.13 5.52
N ARG A 183 -1.33 6.85 5.23
CA ARG A 183 -0.18 7.62 5.76
C ARG A 183 0.61 8.17 4.58
N GLY A 184 0.30 9.40 4.16
CA GLY A 184 0.91 10.00 2.97
C GLY A 184 0.34 9.39 1.68
N LYS A 185 1.19 8.88 0.78
CA LYS A 185 0.76 8.24 -0.47
C LYS A 185 0.47 6.74 -0.34
N ASP A 186 0.79 6.15 0.81
CA ASP A 186 0.65 4.71 1.05
C ASP A 186 -0.61 4.43 1.89
N LEU A 187 -1.43 3.49 1.43
CA LEU A 187 -2.48 2.89 2.24
C LEU A 187 -1.87 1.82 3.15
N VAL A 188 -1.96 2.03 4.46
CA VAL A 188 -1.61 0.99 5.43
C VAL A 188 -2.93 0.34 5.86
N SER A 189 -3.08 -0.97 5.63
CA SER A 189 -4.18 -1.73 6.24
C SER A 189 -3.92 -1.82 7.73
N THR A 190 -4.84 -1.33 8.55
CA THR A 190 -4.68 -1.29 10.01
C THR A 190 -5.40 -2.45 10.67
N ILE A 191 -6.57 -2.86 10.16
CA ILE A 191 -7.42 -3.94 10.70
C ILE A 191 -8.11 -4.67 9.54
N ALA A 192 -8.26 -6.00 9.64
CA ALA A 192 -9.22 -6.71 8.80
C ALA A 192 -9.81 -7.95 9.48
N TYR A 193 -10.93 -8.39 8.92
CA TYR A 193 -11.64 -9.61 9.24
C TYR A 193 -11.95 -10.30 7.91
N LEU A 194 -11.17 -11.30 7.57
CA LEU A 194 -11.25 -12.10 6.36
C LEU A 194 -12.19 -13.30 6.59
N ASN A 195 -12.81 -13.75 5.49
CA ASN A 195 -13.59 -14.98 5.40
C ASN A 195 -14.57 -15.20 6.57
N VAL A 196 -15.25 -14.14 6.99
CA VAL A 196 -16.22 -14.21 8.09
C VAL A 196 -17.47 -14.94 7.58
N PRO A 197 -17.91 -16.04 8.20
CA PRO A 197 -19.11 -16.73 7.75
C PRO A 197 -20.32 -15.80 7.77
N ALA A 198 -21.02 -15.70 6.64
CA ALA A 198 -22.26 -14.96 6.50
C ALA A 198 -23.43 -15.95 6.49
N VAL A 199 -24.40 -15.72 7.38
CA VAL A 199 -25.70 -16.38 7.36
C VAL A 199 -26.79 -15.31 7.41
N PRO A 200 -27.91 -15.46 6.69
CA PRO A 200 -28.96 -14.43 6.66
C PRO A 200 -29.42 -14.02 8.06
N GLY A 201 -29.35 -12.72 8.36
CA GLY A 201 -29.73 -12.14 9.64
C GLY A 201 -28.61 -12.05 10.69
N LEU A 202 -27.41 -12.59 10.43
CA LEU A 202 -26.23 -12.39 11.28
C LEU A 202 -25.91 -10.91 11.37
N LYS A 203 -25.62 -10.45 12.60
CA LYS A 203 -25.24 -9.06 12.89
C LYS A 203 -23.82 -9.00 13.39
N ALA A 204 -23.00 -8.20 12.72
CA ALA A 204 -21.66 -7.86 13.17
C ALA A 204 -21.55 -6.35 13.45
N LEU A 205 -20.88 -5.99 14.54
CA LEU A 205 -20.62 -4.62 14.94
C LEU A 205 -19.10 -4.40 15.04
N VAL A 206 -18.60 -3.37 14.38
CA VAL A 206 -17.19 -2.95 14.46
C VAL A 206 -17.11 -1.52 14.98
N LEU A 207 -16.21 -1.26 15.93
CA LEU A 207 -15.84 0.10 16.34
C LEU A 207 -14.61 0.53 15.52
N VAL A 208 -14.72 1.60 14.73
CA VAL A 208 -13.59 2.12 13.96
C VAL A 208 -12.55 2.68 14.94
N GLY A 209 -11.30 2.21 14.82
CA GLY A 209 -10.23 2.45 15.80
C GLY A 209 -10.18 1.46 16.97
N GLY A 210 -11.15 0.54 17.07
CA GLY A 210 -11.12 -0.59 18.00
C GLY A 210 -10.51 -1.86 17.38
N ASN A 211 -10.10 -2.82 18.22
CA ASN A 211 -9.43 -4.05 17.79
C ASN A 211 -10.32 -5.29 17.94
N SER A 212 -11.63 -5.16 17.73
CA SER A 212 -12.59 -6.25 17.85
C SER A 212 -13.81 -6.04 16.97
N MET A 213 -14.31 -7.14 16.40
CA MET A 213 -15.64 -7.23 15.78
C MET A 213 -16.52 -8.07 16.71
N ILE A 214 -17.73 -7.61 17.00
CA ILE A 214 -18.72 -8.38 17.77
C ILE A 214 -19.67 -9.03 16.77
N ILE A 215 -19.77 -10.36 16.75
CA ILE A 215 -20.64 -11.12 15.86
C ILE A 215 -21.67 -11.85 16.72
N ASP A 216 -22.95 -11.49 16.61
CA ASP A 216 -24.05 -12.06 17.40
C ASP A 216 -23.77 -12.16 18.93
N GLY A 217 -22.98 -11.21 19.45
CA GLY A 217 -22.59 -11.12 20.86
C GLY A 217 -21.23 -11.76 21.20
N GLU A 218 -20.59 -12.48 20.28
CA GLU A 218 -19.26 -13.04 20.46
C GLU A 218 -18.17 -12.09 19.94
N VAL A 219 -17.07 -11.98 20.68
CA VAL A 219 -15.94 -11.11 20.31
C VAL A 219 -14.99 -11.87 19.39
N ARG A 220 -14.74 -11.33 18.20
CA ARG A 220 -13.72 -11.78 17.25
C ARG A 220 -12.58 -10.76 17.17
N SER A 221 -11.35 -11.24 17.31
CA SER A 221 -10.14 -10.43 17.10
C SER A 221 -9.83 -10.26 15.60
N PRO A 222 -9.17 -9.15 15.19
CA PRO A 222 -8.74 -8.93 13.82
C PRO A 222 -7.89 -10.08 13.32
N ASP A 223 -8.03 -10.39 12.04
CA ASP A 223 -7.04 -11.18 11.33
C ASP A 223 -5.75 -10.35 11.23
N VAL A 224 -4.62 -11.03 11.40
CA VAL A 224 -3.31 -10.38 11.37
C VAL A 224 -2.99 -9.98 9.93
N ILE A 225 -3.36 -8.74 9.54
CA ILE A 225 -2.91 -8.10 8.31
C ILE A 225 -1.76 -7.14 8.64
N GLY A 226 -0.67 -7.73 9.12
CA GLY A 226 0.62 -7.06 9.14
C GLY A 226 1.34 -7.31 7.82
N ILE A 227 2.46 -6.62 7.60
CA ILE A 227 3.50 -7.10 6.68
C ILE A 227 3.74 -8.56 7.06
N GLN A 228 3.21 -9.49 6.26
CA GLN A 228 3.39 -10.91 6.51
C GLN A 228 4.89 -11.16 6.55
N PRO A 229 5.43 -11.85 7.57
CA PRO A 229 6.79 -12.33 7.47
C PRO A 229 6.86 -13.12 6.17
N SER A 230 7.69 -12.65 5.26
CA SER A 230 7.88 -13.19 3.92
C SER A 230 9.37 -13.33 3.71
N ILE A 231 9.77 -14.33 2.95
CA ILE A 231 11.17 -14.43 2.56
C ILE A 231 11.34 -13.54 1.34
N GLN A 232 11.92 -12.35 1.55
CA GLN A 232 12.32 -11.50 0.44
C GLN A 232 13.50 -12.15 -0.28
N LEU A 233 13.31 -12.44 -1.56
CA LEU A 233 14.36 -12.91 -2.45
C LEU A 233 14.81 -11.75 -3.33
N HIS A 234 16.11 -11.53 -3.39
CA HIS A 234 16.75 -10.54 -4.25
C HIS A 234 17.24 -11.19 -5.54
N VAL A 235 17.50 -10.39 -6.57
CA VAL A 235 18.20 -10.87 -7.77
C VAL A 235 19.51 -11.57 -7.39
N GLY A 236 19.78 -12.70 -8.04
CA GLY A 236 20.96 -13.53 -7.78
C GLY A 236 20.75 -14.48 -6.59
N TRP A 237 21.84 -14.78 -5.90
CA TRP A 237 21.86 -15.75 -4.82
C TRP A 237 21.24 -15.24 -3.52
N ASN A 238 20.37 -16.05 -2.92
CA ASN A 238 19.76 -15.84 -1.61
C ASN A 238 19.99 -17.09 -0.75
N LEU A 239 20.34 -16.90 0.53
CA LEU A 239 20.51 -18.00 1.46
C LEU A 239 19.34 -18.04 2.45
N ILE A 240 18.45 -19.01 2.27
CA ILE A 240 17.18 -19.09 2.99
C ILE A 240 17.00 -20.44 3.68
N SER A 241 15.96 -20.53 4.50
CA SER A 241 15.47 -21.81 5.02
C SER A 241 13.96 -21.80 5.15
N LEU A 242 13.35 -22.97 5.35
CA LEU A 242 11.92 -23.07 5.62
C LEU A 242 11.68 -22.96 7.14
N PRO A 243 10.96 -21.92 7.61
CA PRO A 243 10.68 -21.73 9.04
C PRO A 243 9.53 -22.61 9.55
N LYS A 244 8.74 -23.20 8.64
CA LYS A 244 7.61 -24.11 8.88
C LYS A 244 7.67 -25.28 7.91
N ILE A 245 6.99 -26.38 8.26
CA ILE A 245 6.77 -27.52 7.36
C ILE A 245 5.78 -27.09 6.27
N PRO A 246 6.17 -27.08 4.98
CA PRO A 246 5.27 -26.69 3.90
C PRO A 246 4.20 -27.79 3.68
N GLU A 247 3.02 -27.41 3.18
CA GLU A 247 1.93 -28.36 2.88
C GLU A 247 2.31 -29.37 1.79
N ALA A 248 3.07 -28.91 0.80
CA ALA A 248 3.71 -29.71 -0.22
C ALA A 248 5.22 -29.52 -0.12
N SER A 249 6.00 -30.59 -0.32
CA SER A 249 7.45 -30.55 -0.18
C SER A 249 8.21 -30.54 -1.50
N ASP A 250 7.55 -30.78 -2.65
CA ASP A 250 8.20 -30.71 -3.96
C ASP A 250 8.79 -29.32 -4.22
N VAL A 251 9.96 -29.24 -4.85
CA VAL A 251 10.63 -27.97 -5.13
C VAL A 251 9.74 -27.00 -5.92
N LEU A 252 9.03 -27.48 -6.94
CA LEU A 252 8.18 -26.61 -7.76
C LEU A 252 6.92 -26.17 -7.00
N ASP A 253 6.36 -27.03 -6.16
CA ASP A 253 5.19 -26.67 -5.35
C ASP A 253 5.55 -25.62 -4.30
N VAL A 254 6.67 -25.80 -3.59
CA VAL A 254 7.14 -24.84 -2.59
C VAL A 254 7.52 -23.51 -3.24
N MET A 255 8.15 -23.54 -4.42
CA MET A 255 8.61 -22.34 -5.12
C MET A 255 7.60 -21.80 -6.13
N ARG A 256 6.36 -22.31 -6.15
CA ARG A 256 5.35 -22.01 -7.19
C ARG A 256 5.12 -20.52 -7.41
N MET A 257 5.10 -19.73 -6.33
CA MET A 257 4.85 -18.28 -6.38
C MET A 257 5.93 -17.53 -7.15
N VAL A 258 7.18 -17.98 -7.02
CA VAL A 258 8.36 -17.33 -7.60
C VAL A 258 8.96 -18.13 -8.77
N GLY A 259 8.31 -19.22 -9.18
CA GLY A 259 8.85 -20.17 -10.17
C GLY A 259 9.17 -19.53 -11.52
N HIS A 260 8.42 -18.49 -11.91
CA HIS A 260 8.68 -17.72 -13.13
C HIS A 260 10.00 -16.91 -13.05
N ASN A 261 10.40 -16.50 -11.85
CA ASN A 261 11.63 -15.75 -11.56
C ASN A 261 12.78 -16.63 -11.07
N LEU A 262 12.57 -17.94 -10.91
CA LEU A 262 13.57 -18.87 -10.38
C LEU A 262 14.55 -19.33 -11.47
N ASN A 263 15.86 -19.34 -11.17
CA ASN A 263 16.88 -20.01 -11.97
C ASN A 263 17.17 -21.41 -11.43
N SER A 264 17.55 -21.49 -10.14
CA SER A 264 17.93 -22.77 -9.53
C SER A 264 17.85 -22.75 -8.00
N VAL A 265 17.71 -23.92 -7.41
CA VAL A 265 17.72 -24.18 -5.97
C VAL A 265 18.81 -25.18 -5.65
N TRP A 266 19.62 -24.91 -4.63
CA TRP A 266 20.72 -25.76 -4.22
C TRP A 266 20.71 -25.97 -2.71
N THR A 267 21.11 -27.15 -2.27
CA THR A 267 21.37 -27.44 -0.86
C THR A 267 22.61 -28.32 -0.72
N TYR A 268 23.19 -28.34 0.46
CA TYR A 268 24.40 -29.09 0.77
C TYR A 268 24.13 -30.01 1.95
N VAL A 269 23.97 -31.30 1.66
CA VAL A 269 23.56 -32.32 2.63
C VAL A 269 24.43 -33.57 2.44
N GLY A 270 24.85 -34.17 3.55
CA GLY A 270 25.72 -35.36 3.48
C GLY A 270 27.06 -35.10 2.78
N ARG A 271 27.56 -33.86 2.84
CA ARG A 271 28.77 -33.38 2.15
C ARG A 271 28.68 -33.36 0.62
N ILE A 272 27.47 -33.36 0.06
CA ILE A 272 27.23 -33.35 -1.37
C ILE A 272 26.26 -32.21 -1.70
N TRP A 273 26.54 -31.50 -2.79
CA TRP A 273 25.62 -30.53 -3.36
C TRP A 273 24.50 -31.24 -4.10
N LYS A 274 23.26 -30.87 -3.78
CA LYS A 274 22.07 -31.25 -4.53
C LYS A 274 21.46 -30.02 -5.17
N ARG A 275 20.84 -30.19 -6.34
CA ARG A 275 20.29 -29.09 -7.12
C ARG A 275 18.99 -29.40 -7.83
N TYR A 276 18.23 -28.34 -8.05
CA TYR A 276 17.14 -28.25 -8.99
C TYR A 276 17.37 -27.00 -9.85
N ASP A 277 17.87 -27.18 -11.07
CA ASP A 277 18.25 -26.11 -11.99
C ASP A 277 17.29 -26.08 -13.19
N LEU A 278 16.56 -24.98 -13.35
CA LEU A 278 15.62 -24.74 -14.45
C LEU A 278 16.33 -24.25 -15.73
N THR A 279 17.61 -23.85 -15.62
CA THR A 279 18.42 -23.34 -16.72
C THR A 279 19.36 -24.41 -17.30
N GLY A 280 19.62 -25.47 -16.54
CA GLY A 280 20.47 -26.60 -16.91
C GLY A 280 19.70 -27.84 -17.39
N PRO A 281 20.42 -28.89 -17.82
CA PRO A 281 19.81 -30.17 -18.19
C PRO A 281 19.12 -30.86 -17.01
N SER A 282 17.84 -31.20 -17.17
CA SER A 282 17.00 -31.75 -16.10
C SER A 282 17.49 -33.07 -15.51
N PHE A 283 18.21 -33.89 -16.29
CA PHE A 283 18.77 -35.17 -15.83
C PHE A 283 19.89 -35.01 -14.78
N LEU A 284 20.38 -33.79 -14.57
CA LEU A 284 21.36 -33.45 -13.54
C LEU A 284 20.72 -32.87 -12.26
N ASN A 285 19.38 -32.83 -12.19
CA ASN A 285 18.66 -32.42 -10.98
C ASN A 285 18.48 -33.61 -10.04
N ASP A 286 18.88 -33.44 -8.79
CA ASP A 286 18.88 -34.46 -7.73
C ASP A 286 18.31 -33.94 -6.39
N LEU A 287 17.80 -32.71 -6.37
CA LEU A 287 17.00 -32.13 -5.30
C LEU A 287 15.51 -32.20 -5.66
N ALA A 288 14.77 -33.11 -5.04
CA ALA A 288 13.33 -33.26 -5.29
C ALA A 288 12.46 -32.48 -4.30
N THR A 289 12.89 -32.36 -3.04
CA THR A 289 12.08 -31.78 -1.96
C THR A 289 12.79 -30.65 -1.21
N LEU A 290 12.01 -29.70 -0.71
CA LEU A 290 12.41 -28.70 0.27
C LEU A 290 11.76 -29.02 1.62
N GLU A 291 12.61 -29.13 2.63
CA GLU A 291 12.25 -29.51 4.00
C GLU A 291 12.86 -28.52 5.00
N PRO A 292 12.21 -28.30 6.15
CA PRO A 292 12.80 -27.57 7.28
C PRO A 292 14.11 -28.20 7.78
N GLY A 293 14.87 -27.45 8.58
CA GLY A 293 16.17 -27.87 9.12
C GLY A 293 17.34 -27.77 8.15
N LYS A 294 17.09 -27.59 6.85
CA LYS A 294 18.11 -27.43 5.81
C LYS A 294 18.21 -25.98 5.35
N GLY A 295 19.41 -25.58 4.94
CA GLY A 295 19.64 -24.31 4.25
C GLY A 295 19.58 -24.48 2.73
N TYR A 296 19.10 -23.47 2.03
CA TYR A 296 18.96 -23.47 0.58
C TYR A 296 19.53 -22.20 -0.03
N TRP A 297 20.29 -22.38 -1.11
CA TRP A 297 20.69 -21.32 -2.01
C TRP A 297 19.68 -21.22 -3.13
N ILE A 298 19.05 -20.05 -3.29
CA ILE A 298 18.07 -19.76 -4.32
C ILE A 298 18.66 -18.71 -5.24
N ASP A 299 18.83 -19.06 -6.53
CA ASP A 299 19.23 -18.11 -7.56
C ASP A 299 18.00 -17.57 -8.29
N MET A 300 17.84 -16.25 -8.28
CA MET A 300 16.69 -15.55 -8.83
C MET A 300 17.07 -14.67 -10.03
N LYS A 301 16.23 -14.69 -11.07
CA LYS A 301 16.27 -13.78 -12.22
C LYS A 301 15.91 -12.35 -11.85
N SER A 302 14.87 -12.22 -11.01
CA SER A 302 14.25 -10.97 -10.57
C SER A 302 13.92 -11.07 -9.09
N SER A 303 13.95 -9.94 -8.36
CA SER A 303 13.53 -9.92 -6.95
C SER A 303 12.04 -10.30 -6.82
N ASP A 304 11.71 -11.10 -5.82
CA ASP A 304 10.36 -11.60 -5.56
C ASP A 304 10.20 -11.98 -4.07
N ARG A 305 9.04 -12.48 -3.66
CA ARG A 305 8.78 -12.87 -2.25
C ARG A 305 8.09 -14.23 -2.14
N LEU A 306 8.44 -14.97 -1.08
CA LEU A 306 7.75 -16.19 -0.67
C LEU A 306 6.92 -15.91 0.59
N ASP A 307 5.60 -15.85 0.41
CA ASP A 307 4.66 -15.50 1.49
C ASP A 307 4.08 -16.78 2.14
N ASP A 308 3.73 -17.79 1.34
CA ASP A 308 3.07 -19.03 1.80
C ASP A 308 3.83 -19.77 2.89
N LEU A 309 5.18 -19.76 2.83
CA LEU A 309 6.03 -20.47 3.78
C LEU A 309 5.82 -20.04 5.24
N TYR A 310 5.34 -18.82 5.46
CA TYR A 310 5.00 -18.33 6.78
C TYR A 310 3.50 -18.45 7.10
N MET A 311 2.64 -18.47 6.08
CA MET A 311 1.19 -18.41 6.25
C MET A 311 0.53 -19.78 6.42
N THR A 312 0.86 -20.76 5.58
CA THR A 312 0.09 -22.03 5.50
C THR A 312 0.84 -23.26 6.03
N GLY A 313 2.13 -23.11 6.34
CA GLY A 313 2.91 -24.22 6.89
C GLY A 313 2.52 -24.64 8.31
N THR A 314 2.81 -25.89 8.66
CA THR A 314 2.69 -26.40 10.03
C THR A 314 3.95 -26.09 10.83
N GLU A 315 3.82 -25.68 12.09
CA GLU A 315 4.99 -25.46 12.95
C GLU A 315 5.75 -26.77 13.23
N LEU A 316 7.07 -26.66 13.36
CA LEU A 316 7.90 -27.80 13.73
C LEU A 316 7.68 -28.14 15.22
N THR A 317 7.31 -29.40 15.46
CA THR A 317 7.28 -29.96 16.82
C THR A 317 8.66 -30.34 17.32
N ASP A 318 9.53 -30.84 16.43
CA ASP A 318 10.95 -31.08 16.70
C ASP A 318 11.82 -30.02 16.01
N LYS A 319 12.58 -29.29 16.82
CA LYS A 319 13.47 -28.23 16.37
C LYS A 319 14.95 -28.67 16.36
N SER A 320 15.20 -29.97 16.47
CA SER A 320 16.53 -30.55 16.52
C SER A 320 17.11 -30.75 15.12
N ILE A 321 18.40 -30.43 14.96
CA ILE A 321 19.15 -30.55 13.70
C ILE A 321 20.46 -31.28 14.00
N PRO A 322 20.71 -32.46 13.40
CA PRO A 322 22.00 -33.11 13.51
C PRO A 322 23.06 -32.33 12.71
N LEU A 323 24.16 -31.99 13.35
CA LEU A 323 25.31 -31.31 12.75
C LEU A 323 26.52 -32.23 12.77
N ALA A 324 27.19 -32.35 11.63
CA ALA A 324 28.45 -33.09 11.50
C ALA A 324 29.65 -32.16 11.72
N SER A 325 30.80 -32.70 12.11
CA SER A 325 32.07 -31.97 12.17
C SER A 325 32.39 -31.32 10.82
N GLY A 326 32.80 -30.05 10.87
CA GLY A 326 32.99 -29.18 9.71
C GLY A 326 31.74 -28.39 9.33
N TRP A 327 31.66 -27.98 8.07
CA TRP A 327 30.59 -27.13 7.54
C TRP A 327 29.26 -27.85 7.32
N ASN A 328 28.19 -27.27 7.88
CA ASN A 328 26.81 -27.72 7.71
C ASN A 328 25.98 -26.57 7.13
N LEU A 329 25.19 -26.85 6.08
CA LEU A 329 24.22 -25.90 5.55
C LEU A 329 22.83 -26.20 6.14
N VAL A 330 22.38 -25.34 7.05
CA VAL A 330 21.21 -25.59 7.88
C VAL A 330 20.22 -24.44 7.87
N GLY A 331 18.98 -24.75 8.25
CA GLY A 331 17.91 -23.80 8.43
C GLY A 331 17.66 -23.45 9.89
N TYR A 332 16.98 -22.34 10.13
CA TYR A 332 16.58 -21.92 11.47
C TYR A 332 15.14 -22.35 11.77
N ASN A 333 14.99 -23.39 12.59
CA ASN A 333 13.72 -24.06 12.92
C ASN A 333 12.91 -23.33 14.03
N SER A 334 12.82 -22.00 13.97
CA SER A 334 12.03 -21.21 14.91
C SER A 334 11.47 -19.96 14.23
N LEU A 335 10.27 -19.53 14.66
CA LEU A 335 9.63 -18.29 14.21
C LEU A 335 10.12 -17.04 14.95
N SER A 336 10.87 -17.21 16.04
CA SER A 336 11.40 -16.12 16.84
C SER A 336 12.92 -16.03 16.66
N SER A 337 13.43 -14.85 16.35
CA SER A 337 14.88 -14.61 16.27
C SER A 337 15.53 -14.68 17.66
N MET A 338 16.76 -15.17 17.73
CA MET A 338 17.56 -15.29 18.95
C MET A 338 18.99 -14.80 18.70
N GLY A 339 19.65 -14.29 19.74
CA GLY A 339 21.09 -14.05 19.70
C GLY A 339 21.85 -15.35 19.44
N ILE A 340 22.95 -15.28 18.69
CA ILE A 340 23.67 -16.49 18.23
C ILE A 340 24.08 -17.42 19.37
N THR A 341 24.58 -16.86 20.48
CA THR A 341 24.99 -17.65 21.65
C THR A 341 23.81 -18.36 22.32
N ASP A 342 22.66 -17.71 22.38
CA ASP A 342 21.44 -18.29 22.95
C ASP A 342 20.87 -19.35 22.00
N ALA A 343 20.87 -19.06 20.70
CA ALA A 343 20.41 -19.99 19.68
C ALA A 343 21.26 -21.28 19.65
N LEU A 344 22.57 -21.19 19.88
CA LEU A 344 23.50 -22.32 19.87
C LEU A 344 23.83 -22.87 21.27
N ASN A 345 23.01 -22.56 22.28
CA ASN A 345 23.23 -22.98 23.67
C ASN A 345 23.27 -24.51 23.86
N SER A 346 22.61 -25.28 22.99
CA SER A 346 22.58 -26.75 23.03
C SER A 346 23.87 -27.41 22.55
N VAL A 347 24.74 -26.64 21.87
CA VAL A 347 26.06 -27.07 21.38
C VAL A 347 27.16 -26.12 21.89
N PRO A 348 27.21 -25.87 23.21
CA PRO A 348 28.00 -24.77 23.77
C PRO A 348 29.49 -25.00 23.50
N GLY A 349 30.13 -24.06 22.80
CA GLY A 349 31.55 -24.13 22.48
C GLY A 349 31.95 -25.16 21.42
N ASN A 350 31.02 -25.95 20.88
CA ASN A 350 31.30 -27.03 19.90
C ASN A 350 31.29 -26.57 18.43
N TRP A 351 31.47 -25.28 18.19
CA TRP A 351 31.48 -24.67 16.86
C TRP A 351 32.55 -23.58 16.76
N ASN A 352 32.98 -23.29 15.55
CA ASN A 352 33.99 -22.28 15.25
C ASN A 352 33.36 -20.98 14.78
N SER A 353 32.45 -21.05 13.80
CA SER A 353 31.79 -19.87 13.25
C SER A 353 30.44 -20.17 12.60
N VAL A 354 29.59 -19.15 12.53
CA VAL A 354 28.31 -19.15 11.84
C VAL A 354 28.34 -18.07 10.76
N TRP A 355 27.82 -18.40 9.57
CA TRP A 355 27.76 -17.48 8.44
C TRP A 355 26.37 -17.49 7.81
N THR A 356 25.96 -16.35 7.28
CA THR A 356 24.75 -16.23 6.44
C THR A 356 25.03 -15.29 5.27
N TYR A 357 24.15 -15.30 4.28
CA TYR A 357 24.24 -14.42 3.12
C TYR A 357 22.92 -13.67 2.97
N GLU A 358 22.98 -12.35 3.10
CA GLU A 358 21.82 -11.49 3.10
C GLU A 358 22.12 -10.23 2.28
N LYS A 359 21.20 -9.85 1.39
CA LYS A 359 21.30 -8.62 0.58
C LYS A 359 22.64 -8.50 -0.17
N GLY A 360 23.07 -9.61 -0.77
CA GLY A 360 24.30 -9.65 -1.57
C GLY A 360 25.61 -9.71 -0.77
N LYS A 361 25.55 -9.90 0.56
CA LYS A 361 26.74 -9.84 1.43
C LYS A 361 26.78 -11.01 2.41
N TRP A 362 27.98 -11.50 2.66
CA TRP A 362 28.25 -12.43 3.76
C TRP A 362 28.24 -11.69 5.08
N LYS A 363 27.62 -12.31 6.09
CA LYS A 363 27.73 -11.93 7.49
C LYS A 363 28.22 -13.13 8.29
N ARG A 364 28.96 -12.88 9.36
CA ARG A 364 29.59 -13.92 10.18
C ARG A 364 29.58 -13.61 11.67
N TYR A 365 29.65 -14.68 12.44
CA TYR A 365 30.03 -14.67 13.84
C TYR A 365 31.07 -15.76 14.09
N ASN A 366 32.26 -15.39 14.50
CA ASN A 366 33.32 -16.31 14.93
C ASN A 366 33.39 -16.32 16.46
N LEU A 367 33.31 -17.52 17.05
CA LEU A 367 33.23 -17.70 18.51
C LEU A 367 34.49 -17.23 19.24
N THR A 368 35.67 -17.42 18.65
CA THR A 368 36.97 -17.09 19.25
C THR A 368 37.74 -16.02 18.47
N GLY A 369 37.08 -15.41 17.48
CA GLY A 369 37.67 -14.38 16.63
C GLY A 369 37.59 -12.98 17.26
N GLU A 370 38.20 -12.01 16.58
CA GLU A 370 38.12 -10.61 16.99
C GLU A 370 36.68 -10.09 16.83
N VAL A 371 36.11 -9.59 17.93
CA VAL A 371 34.69 -9.19 18.02
C VAL A 371 34.31 -8.16 16.96
N PHE A 372 35.20 -7.23 16.62
CA PHE A 372 34.92 -6.17 15.64
C PHE A 372 34.78 -6.69 14.19
N LEU A 373 35.16 -7.95 13.92
CA LEU A 373 34.97 -8.59 12.62
C LEU A 373 33.70 -9.46 12.56
N ASN A 374 32.91 -9.50 13.62
CA ASN A 374 31.59 -10.13 13.64
C ASN A 374 30.52 -9.10 13.26
N ASP A 375 29.66 -9.46 12.31
CA ASP A 375 28.59 -8.63 11.78
C ASP A 375 27.26 -9.40 11.63
N LEU A 376 27.23 -10.64 12.13
CA LEU A 376 26.02 -11.42 12.40
C LEU A 376 25.78 -11.43 13.91
N GLU A 377 24.61 -10.98 14.36
CA GLU A 377 24.27 -10.91 15.79
C GLU A 377 23.19 -11.92 16.19
N THR A 378 22.27 -12.21 15.28
CA THR A 378 21.10 -13.05 15.54
C THR A 378 20.88 -14.11 14.46
N LEU A 379 20.31 -15.23 14.88
CA LEU A 379 19.68 -16.21 14.00
C LEU A 379 18.18 -15.93 13.94
N GLY A 380 17.56 -16.07 12.78
CA GLY A 380 16.17 -15.67 12.57
C GLY A 380 15.46 -16.50 11.52
N PRO A 381 14.11 -16.49 11.55
CA PRO A 381 13.28 -17.29 10.66
C PRO A 381 13.53 -16.96 9.19
N GLY A 382 13.44 -17.98 8.33
CA GLY A 382 13.55 -17.84 6.87
C GLY A 382 14.97 -17.70 6.33
N LYS A 383 15.99 -17.65 7.20
CA LYS A 383 17.39 -17.50 6.81
C LYS A 383 18.13 -18.83 6.85
N GLY A 384 18.97 -19.07 5.85
CA GLY A 384 19.90 -20.19 5.85
C GLY A 384 21.23 -19.82 6.50
N TYR A 385 21.90 -20.81 7.07
CA TYR A 385 23.15 -20.63 7.80
C TYR A 385 24.16 -21.72 7.46
N TRP A 386 25.43 -21.30 7.37
CA TRP A 386 26.57 -22.20 7.42
C TRP A 386 27.13 -22.23 8.83
N ILE A 387 27.16 -23.41 9.45
CA ILE A 387 27.73 -23.60 10.79
C ILE A 387 28.93 -24.53 10.67
N ASP A 388 30.10 -24.04 11.08
CA ASP A 388 31.32 -24.85 11.16
C ASP A 388 31.46 -25.45 12.56
N MET A 389 31.24 -26.76 12.65
CA MET A 389 31.28 -27.52 13.91
C MET A 389 32.66 -28.11 14.18
N LYS A 390 33.05 -28.18 15.47
CA LYS A 390 34.29 -28.85 15.88
C LYS A 390 34.12 -30.37 15.86
N SER A 391 33.01 -30.87 16.39
CA SER A 391 32.62 -32.29 16.34
C SER A 391 31.13 -32.45 16.08
N ASP A 392 30.71 -33.69 15.78
CA ASP A 392 29.29 -34.02 15.59
C ASP A 392 28.47 -33.69 16.87
N ALA A 393 27.29 -33.10 16.69
CA ALA A 393 26.37 -32.80 17.77
C ALA A 393 24.94 -32.60 17.24
N THR A 394 23.98 -32.45 18.16
CA THR A 394 22.60 -32.07 17.82
C THR A 394 22.33 -30.65 18.30
N TRP A 395 21.96 -29.78 17.36
CA TRP A 395 21.53 -28.42 17.64
C TRP A 395 20.01 -28.38 17.82
N SER A 396 19.53 -27.91 18.98
CA SER A 396 18.09 -27.85 19.30
C SER A 396 17.74 -26.43 19.75
N LEU A 397 16.72 -25.84 19.11
CA LEU A 397 16.24 -24.50 19.43
C LEU A 397 15.11 -24.55 20.48
N GLY A 398 15.29 -23.83 21.59
CA GLY A 398 14.30 -23.76 22.68
C GLY A 398 14.41 -24.88 23.73
N ALA A 399 15.61 -25.46 23.86
CA ALA A 399 15.96 -26.37 24.95
C ALA A 399 16.24 -25.63 26.27
#